data_AF-A0A9P8Q6I7-F1
#
_entry.id   AF-A0A9P8Q6I7-F1
#
_cell.length_a   1.000
_cell.length_b   1.000
_cell.length_c   1.000
_cell.angle_alpha   90.00
_cell.angle_beta   90.00
_cell.angle_gamma   90.00
#
_symmetry.space_group_name_H-M   'P 1'
#
loop_
_entity.id
_entity.type
_entity.pdbx_description
1 polymer ?
#
loop_
_entity_poly.entity_id
_entity_poly.type
_entity_poly.pdbx_seq_one_letter_code
_entity_poly.pdbx_strand_id
1 'polypeptide(L)'
;MEVENLITDTTKEVLNIIDDVKLLYNFDNDQGKIDLASNNLKKIQQLRLEQLNKLKQSLKSAHIKLRTKQNTVKDLTENGALSEVIKRKDMSFNEEAELNRKLREVNSKKTSLANSISRFMDELNEIERQFELLDDEPLLENVEDKSALLKLAFYRSFGVSFDDRKNLVIIFNKREGYSDFLELGGEKYSDFFVTNYIWDRV
;
A
#
# COMPACT_ATOMS: atom_id res chain seq x y z
N MET A 1 16.23 113.91 44.08
CA MET A 1 17.54 113.31 43.81
C MET A 1 17.60 111.83 44.21
N GLU A 2 17.23 111.41 45.43
CA GLU A 2 17.24 109.98 45.81
C GLU A 2 16.19 109.11 45.08
N VAL A 3 14.99 109.64 44.85
CA VAL A 3 13.91 108.92 44.14
C VAL A 3 14.26 108.67 42.66
N GLU A 4 14.93 109.61 42.01
CA GLU A 4 15.37 109.44 40.61
C GLU A 4 16.47 108.39 40.47
N ASN A 5 17.40 108.32 41.42
CA ASN A 5 18.43 107.27 41.44
C ASN A 5 17.83 105.88 41.67
N LEU A 6 16.86 105.77 42.57
CA LEU A 6 16.16 104.51 42.84
C LEU A 6 15.35 104.03 41.61
N ILE A 7 14.67 104.93 40.90
CA ILE A 7 13.96 104.61 39.65
C ILE A 7 14.94 104.15 38.58
N THR A 8 16.10 104.81 38.46
CA THR A 8 17.10 104.48 37.44
C THR A 8 17.74 103.10 37.70
N ASP A 9 18.03 102.77 38.95
CA ASP A 9 18.60 101.47 39.31
C ASP A 9 17.59 100.33 39.14
N THR A 10 16.33 100.56 39.53
CA THR A 10 15.24 99.58 39.29
C THR A 10 15.04 99.32 37.79
N THR A 11 15.13 100.37 36.98
CA THR A 11 14.98 100.25 35.51
C THR A 11 16.12 99.43 34.90
N LYS A 12 17.36 99.60 35.38
CA LYS A 12 18.52 98.80 34.94
C LYS A 12 18.39 97.33 35.35
N GLU A 13 17.91 97.06 36.56
CA GLU A 13 17.70 95.69 37.03
C GLU A 13 16.63 94.96 36.21
N VAL A 14 15.52 95.64 35.89
CA VAL A 14 14.48 95.09 35.01
C VAL A 14 15.02 94.82 33.60
N LEU A 15 15.85 95.72 33.05
CA LEU A 15 16.50 95.52 31.75
C LEU A 15 17.42 94.30 31.75
N ASN A 16 18.22 94.10 32.80
CA ASN A 16 19.09 92.93 32.93
C ASN A 16 18.27 91.63 33.01
N ILE A 17 17.17 91.61 33.77
CA ILE A 17 16.28 90.45 33.84
C ILE A 17 15.67 90.15 32.47
N ILE A 18 15.26 91.17 31.72
CA ILE A 18 14.72 91.00 30.36
C ILE A 18 15.77 90.36 29.43
N ASP A 19 17.02 90.80 29.52
CA ASP A 19 18.09 90.26 28.69
C ASP A 19 18.51 88.84 29.11
N ASP A 20 18.51 88.53 30.40
CA ASP A 20 18.71 87.17 30.91
C ASP A 20 17.60 86.22 30.45
N VAL A 21 16.33 86.67 30.49
CA VAL A 21 15.19 85.89 29.98
C VAL A 21 15.31 85.65 28.47
N LYS A 22 15.77 86.64 27.69
CA LYS A 22 16.03 86.43 26.25
C LYS A 22 17.13 85.41 25.99
N LEU A 23 18.19 85.40 26.80
CA LEU A 23 19.28 84.43 26.69
C LEU A 23 18.86 83.01 27.09
N LEU A 24 17.91 82.88 28.02
CA LEU A 24 17.33 81.59 28.41
C LEU A 24 16.42 80.99 27.32
N TYR A 25 15.83 81.83 26.46
CA TYR A 25 15.02 81.39 25.32
C TYR A 25 15.90 81.02 24.11
N ASN A 26 16.30 79.76 24.04
CA ASN A 26 17.11 79.24 22.94
C ASN A 26 16.24 78.84 21.72
N PHE A 27 15.76 79.85 20.99
CA PHE A 27 14.92 79.69 19.80
C PHE A 27 15.59 78.83 18.72
N ASP A 28 16.90 78.95 18.54
CA ASP A 28 17.65 78.18 17.54
C ASP A 28 17.65 76.67 17.82
N ASN A 29 17.73 76.29 19.10
CA ASN A 29 17.65 74.88 19.50
C ASN A 29 16.25 74.31 19.23
N ASP A 30 15.19 75.06 19.50
CA ASP A 30 13.83 74.61 19.26
C ASP A 30 13.50 74.57 17.77
N GLN A 31 14.01 75.53 16.98
CA GLN A 31 13.93 75.48 15.52
C GLN A 31 14.66 74.24 14.95
N GLY A 32 15.83 73.91 15.47
CA GLY A 32 16.56 72.69 15.11
C GLY A 32 15.78 71.41 15.43
N LYS A 33 15.08 71.35 16.58
CA LYS A 33 14.18 70.23 16.92
C LYS A 33 12.98 70.15 15.98
N ILE A 34 12.40 71.28 15.58
CA ILE A 34 11.30 71.34 14.62
C ILE A 34 11.76 70.82 13.25
N ASP A 35 12.95 71.21 12.80
CA ASP A 35 13.51 70.74 11.53
C ASP A 35 13.79 69.23 11.56
N LEU A 36 14.31 68.70 12.67
CA LEU A 36 14.46 67.26 12.88
C LEU A 36 13.12 66.53 12.86
N ALA A 37 12.10 67.06 13.53
CA ALA A 37 10.75 66.49 13.52
C ALA A 37 10.14 66.49 12.11
N SER A 38 10.32 67.59 11.36
CA SER A 38 9.87 67.73 9.98
C SER A 38 10.55 66.72 9.05
N ASN A 39 11.87 66.55 9.18
CA ASN A 39 12.62 65.57 8.41
C ASN A 39 12.20 64.13 8.75
N ASN A 40 11.98 63.83 10.03
CA ASN A 40 11.46 62.52 10.46
C ASN A 40 10.06 62.26 9.90
N LEU A 41 9.16 63.25 9.90
CA LEU A 41 7.85 63.14 9.29
C LEU A 41 7.92 62.85 7.79
N LYS A 42 8.78 63.56 7.05
CA LYS A 42 9.02 63.29 5.62
C LYS A 42 9.52 61.87 5.39
N LYS A 43 10.46 61.39 6.22
CA LYS A 43 10.99 60.03 6.13
C LYS A 43 9.91 58.98 6.43
N ILE A 44 9.08 59.20 7.43
CA ILE A 44 7.95 58.31 7.76
C ILE A 44 6.94 58.27 6.60
N GLN A 45 6.63 59.42 5.98
CA GLN A 45 5.74 59.48 4.82
C GLN A 45 6.31 58.71 3.63
N GLN A 46 7.62 58.84 3.35
CA GLN A 46 8.29 58.09 2.29
C GLN A 46 8.25 56.58 2.54
N LEU A 47 8.62 56.13 3.74
CA LEU A 47 8.56 54.71 4.11
C LEU A 47 7.15 54.14 3.99
N ARG A 48 6.13 54.92 4.39
CA ARG A 48 4.72 54.53 4.25
C ARG A 48 4.33 54.37 2.79
N LEU A 49 4.72 55.31 1.92
CA LEU A 49 4.49 55.23 0.47
C LEU A 49 5.15 54.00 -0.16
N GLU A 50 6.40 53.71 0.20
CA GLU A 50 7.12 52.53 -0.28
C GLU A 50 6.45 51.23 0.16
N GLN A 51 6.04 51.13 1.43
CA GLN A 51 5.30 49.97 1.94
C GLN A 51 3.96 49.78 1.22
N LEU A 52 3.23 50.87 1.00
CA LEU A 52 1.95 50.84 0.29
C LEU A 52 2.13 50.39 -1.17
N ASN A 53 3.19 50.85 -1.84
CA ASN A 53 3.53 50.41 -3.18
C ASN A 53 3.90 48.91 -3.23
N LYS A 54 4.71 48.42 -2.28
CA LYS A 54 5.05 47.00 -2.17
C LYS A 54 3.80 46.13 -1.95
N LEU A 55 2.92 46.54 -1.04
CA LEU A 55 1.65 45.84 -0.79
C LEU A 55 0.75 45.85 -2.04
N LYS A 56 0.64 46.98 -2.74
CA LYS A 56 -0.14 47.11 -3.97
C LYS A 56 0.40 46.20 -5.08
N GLN A 57 1.71 46.11 -5.25
CA GLN A 57 2.34 45.20 -6.21
C GLN A 57 2.12 43.73 -5.83
N SER A 58 2.29 43.39 -4.54
CA SER A 58 2.02 42.04 -4.04
C SER A 58 0.58 41.62 -4.29
N LEU A 59 -0.38 42.49 -3.95
CA LEU A 59 -1.81 42.27 -4.18
C LEU A 59 -2.12 42.07 -5.68
N LYS A 60 -1.54 42.90 -6.55
CA LYS A 60 -1.70 42.77 -8.00
C LYS A 60 -1.16 41.43 -8.50
N SER A 61 0.00 41.00 -8.01
CA SER A 61 0.58 39.70 -8.38
C SER A 61 -0.26 38.52 -7.90
N ALA A 62 -0.80 38.59 -6.67
CA ALA A 62 -1.69 37.59 -6.12
C ALA A 62 -3.00 37.51 -6.92
N HIS A 63 -3.56 38.65 -7.30
CA HIS A 63 -4.76 38.71 -8.12
C HIS A 63 -4.54 38.08 -9.51
N ILE A 64 -3.40 38.32 -10.15
CA ILE A 64 -3.04 37.67 -11.41
C ILE A 64 -2.91 36.16 -11.23
N LYS A 65 -2.20 35.68 -10.19
CA LYS A 65 -2.05 34.25 -9.89
C LYS A 65 -3.40 33.57 -9.62
N LEU A 66 -4.29 34.24 -8.91
CA LEU A 66 -5.62 33.70 -8.63
C LEU A 66 -6.43 33.59 -9.91
N ARG A 67 -6.39 34.62 -10.76
CA ARG A 67 -7.09 34.63 -12.04
C ARG A 67 -6.56 33.56 -12.99
N THR A 68 -5.25 33.34 -13.05
CA THR A 68 -4.68 32.26 -13.88
C THR A 68 -5.13 30.89 -13.37
N LYS A 69 -5.07 30.65 -12.05
CA LYS A 69 -5.56 29.40 -11.46
C LYS A 69 -7.05 29.18 -11.69
N GLN A 70 -7.87 30.24 -11.57
CA GLN A 70 -9.29 30.17 -11.86
C GLN A 70 -9.57 29.81 -13.32
N ASN A 71 -8.83 30.42 -14.26
CA ASN A 71 -8.94 30.07 -15.68
C ASN A 71 -8.51 28.62 -15.92
N THR A 72 -7.39 28.16 -15.34
CA THR A 72 -6.97 26.76 -15.46
C THR A 72 -8.02 25.79 -14.93
N VAL A 73 -8.68 26.11 -13.80
CA VAL A 73 -9.77 25.29 -13.28
C VAL A 73 -10.95 25.29 -14.25
N LYS A 74 -11.35 26.45 -14.77
CA LYS A 74 -12.41 26.54 -15.78
C LYS A 74 -12.09 25.73 -17.02
N ASP A 75 -10.89 25.87 -17.57
CA ASP A 75 -10.42 25.13 -18.74
C ASP A 75 -10.44 23.61 -18.46
N LEU A 76 -10.02 23.16 -17.27
CA LEU A 76 -10.06 21.74 -16.89
C LEU A 76 -11.49 21.21 -16.69
N THR A 77 -12.41 22.06 -16.21
CA THR A 77 -13.82 21.68 -16.07
C THR A 77 -14.56 21.67 -17.42
N GLU A 78 -14.31 22.64 -18.29
CA GLU A 78 -14.95 22.77 -19.59
C GLU A 78 -14.44 21.72 -20.58
N ASN A 79 -13.15 21.38 -20.53
CA ASN A 79 -12.56 20.37 -21.41
C ASN A 79 -12.83 18.92 -20.96
N GLY A 80 -13.62 18.69 -19.89
CA GLY A 80 -13.94 17.34 -19.39
C GLY A 80 -12.74 16.56 -18.81
N ALA A 81 -11.52 17.10 -18.90
CA ALA A 81 -10.30 16.48 -18.38
C ALA A 81 -10.37 16.21 -16.88
N LEU A 82 -11.04 17.07 -16.10
CA LEU A 82 -11.25 16.83 -14.67
C LEU A 82 -12.12 15.58 -14.42
N SER A 83 -13.17 15.40 -15.22
CA SER A 83 -14.05 14.22 -15.16
C SER A 83 -13.30 12.96 -15.55
N GLU A 84 -12.43 13.04 -16.57
CA GLU A 84 -11.61 11.91 -16.98
C GLU A 84 -10.55 11.54 -15.92
N VAL A 85 -9.92 12.53 -15.28
CA VAL A 85 -8.97 12.31 -14.17
C VAL A 85 -9.67 11.67 -12.98
N ILE A 86 -10.88 12.11 -12.62
CA ILE A 86 -11.68 11.50 -11.55
C ILE A 86 -12.01 10.05 -11.89
N LYS A 87 -12.50 9.79 -13.11
CA LYS A 87 -12.82 8.41 -13.55
C LYS A 87 -11.59 7.50 -13.54
N ARG A 88 -10.43 7.99 -14.00
CA ARG A 88 -9.17 7.22 -13.96
C ARG A 88 -8.74 6.90 -12.54
N LYS A 89 -8.91 7.85 -11.61
CA LYS A 89 -8.61 7.63 -10.18
C LYS A 89 -9.52 6.58 -9.57
N ASP A 90 -10.82 6.63 -9.87
CA ASP A 90 -11.79 5.66 -9.36
C ASP A 90 -11.56 4.26 -9.96
N MET A 91 -11.18 4.17 -11.25
CA MET A 91 -10.75 2.89 -11.85
C MET A 91 -9.50 2.34 -11.17
N SER A 92 -8.48 3.17 -10.96
CA SER A 92 -7.24 2.77 -10.28
C SER A 92 -7.51 2.25 -8.86
N PHE A 93 -8.41 2.90 -8.12
CA PHE A 93 -8.77 2.45 -6.77
C PHE A 93 -9.47 1.09 -6.79
N ASN A 94 -10.38 0.87 -7.74
CA ASN A 94 -11.06 -0.41 -7.90
C ASN A 94 -10.08 -1.53 -8.33
N GLU A 95 -9.15 -1.23 -9.23
CA GLU A 95 -8.10 -2.16 -9.65
C GLU A 95 -7.20 -2.54 -8.46
N GLU A 96 -6.76 -1.58 -7.65
CA GLU A 96 -5.98 -1.83 -6.44
C GLU A 96 -6.75 -2.70 -5.42
N ALA A 97 -8.05 -2.46 -5.24
CA ALA A 97 -8.88 -3.27 -4.37
C ALA A 97 -9.02 -4.71 -4.89
N GLU A 98 -9.19 -4.89 -6.20
CA GLU A 98 -9.23 -6.22 -6.83
C GLU A 98 -7.89 -6.94 -6.71
N LEU A 99 -6.78 -6.23 -6.90
CA LEU A 99 -5.42 -6.77 -6.78
C LEU A 99 -5.14 -7.23 -5.34
N ASN A 100 -5.55 -6.45 -4.34
CA ASN A 100 -5.47 -6.84 -2.94
C ASN A 100 -6.34 -8.07 -2.62
N ARG A 101 -7.53 -8.17 -3.21
CA ARG A 101 -8.39 -9.35 -3.05
C ARG A 101 -7.74 -10.60 -3.65
N LYS A 102 -7.22 -10.50 -4.87
CA LYS A 102 -6.47 -11.59 -5.53
C LYS A 102 -5.24 -11.99 -4.73
N LEU A 103 -4.49 -11.03 -4.19
CA LEU A 103 -3.32 -11.30 -3.34
C LEU A 103 -3.70 -12.08 -2.07
N ARG A 104 -4.82 -11.72 -1.42
CA ARG A 104 -5.34 -12.47 -0.26
C ARG A 104 -5.72 -13.90 -0.64
N GLU A 105 -6.37 -14.09 -1.79
CA GLU A 105 -6.74 -15.42 -2.27
C GLU A 105 -5.51 -16.27 -2.62
N VAL A 106 -4.48 -15.68 -3.23
CA VAL A 106 -3.22 -16.38 -3.50
C VAL A 106 -2.53 -16.76 -2.19
N ASN A 107 -2.50 -15.88 -1.19
CA ASN A 107 -1.92 -16.18 0.12
C ASN A 107 -2.70 -17.27 0.86
N SER A 108 -4.03 -17.29 0.78
CA SER A 108 -4.83 -18.37 1.37
C SER A 108 -4.56 -19.70 0.68
N LYS A 109 -4.50 -19.72 -0.65
CA LYS A 109 -4.11 -20.91 -1.43
C LYS A 109 -2.70 -21.39 -1.10
N LYS A 110 -1.73 -20.48 -0.98
CA LYS A 110 -0.35 -20.80 -0.57
C LYS A 110 -0.33 -21.46 0.82
N THR A 111 -1.07 -20.91 1.77
CA THR A 111 -1.15 -21.44 3.14
C THR A 111 -1.82 -22.82 3.14
N SER A 112 -2.91 -22.98 2.37
CA SER A 112 -3.58 -24.27 2.20
C SER A 112 -2.65 -25.31 1.58
N LEU A 113 -1.88 -24.94 0.56
CA LEU A 113 -0.93 -25.84 -0.10
C LEU A 113 0.20 -26.25 0.86
N ALA A 114 0.75 -25.31 1.63
CA ALA A 114 1.77 -25.60 2.62
C ALA A 114 1.26 -26.58 3.69
N ASN A 115 0.01 -26.43 4.13
CA ASN A 115 -0.63 -27.36 5.05
C ASN A 115 -0.83 -28.74 4.43
N SER A 116 -1.26 -28.82 3.16
CA SER A 116 -1.39 -30.09 2.44
C SER A 116 -0.04 -30.78 2.26
N ILE A 117 1.01 -30.04 1.92
CA ILE A 117 2.38 -30.58 1.79
C ILE A 117 2.85 -31.15 3.13
N SER A 118 2.61 -30.44 4.24
CA SER A 118 2.99 -30.92 5.57
C SER A 118 2.27 -32.23 5.91
N ARG A 119 0.97 -32.32 5.63
CA ARG A 119 0.19 -33.56 5.81
C ARG A 119 0.71 -34.71 4.95
N PHE A 120 1.03 -34.47 3.68
CA PHE A 120 1.60 -35.50 2.82
C PHE A 120 2.99 -35.96 3.26
N MET A 121 3.80 -35.07 3.82
CA MET A 121 5.09 -35.44 4.42
C MET A 121 4.88 -36.33 5.66
N ASP A 122 3.91 -36.00 6.50
CA ASP A 122 3.57 -36.82 7.67
C ASP A 122 3.06 -38.22 7.24
N GLU A 123 2.20 -38.28 6.22
CA GLU A 123 1.71 -39.54 5.64
C GLU A 123 2.83 -40.36 5.02
N LEU A 124 3.76 -39.73 4.29
CA LEU A 124 4.94 -40.41 3.72
C LEU A 124 5.84 -41.00 4.81
N ASN A 125 6.13 -40.23 5.86
CA ASN A 125 6.95 -40.72 6.97
C ASN A 125 6.28 -41.89 7.70
N GLU A 126 4.96 -41.88 7.81
CA GLU A 126 4.20 -42.99 8.41
C GLU A 126 4.24 -44.24 7.52
N ILE A 127 4.09 -44.08 6.20
CA ILE A 127 4.24 -45.19 5.25
C ILE A 127 5.67 -45.76 5.28
N GLU A 128 6.69 -44.90 5.31
CA GLU A 128 8.09 -45.31 5.36
C GLU A 128 8.38 -46.14 6.63
N ARG A 129 7.84 -45.71 7.78
CA ARG A 129 7.90 -46.51 9.03
C ARG A 129 7.18 -47.85 8.92
N GLN A 130 6.02 -47.90 8.27
CA GLN A 130 5.30 -49.15 8.06
C GLN A 130 6.09 -50.10 7.15
N PHE A 131 6.82 -49.58 6.16
CA PHE A 131 7.72 -50.37 5.32
C PHE A 131 8.95 -50.87 6.10
N GLU A 132 9.58 -50.04 6.92
CA GLU A 132 10.70 -50.47 7.78
C GLU A 132 10.26 -51.60 8.75
N LEU A 133 9.04 -51.51 9.31
CA LEU A 133 8.47 -52.57 10.14
C LEU A 133 8.15 -53.86 9.38
N LEU A 134 7.88 -53.78 8.08
CA LEU A 134 7.65 -54.94 7.20
C LEU A 134 8.98 -55.59 6.76
N ASP A 135 10.07 -54.84 6.65
CA ASP A 135 11.40 -55.37 6.34
C ASP A 135 12.08 -56.06 7.54
N ASP A 136 11.65 -55.75 8.78
CA ASP A 136 12.10 -56.39 10.02
C ASP A 136 11.29 -57.66 10.40
N GLU A 137 10.20 -57.99 9.68
CA GLU A 137 9.60 -59.33 9.77
C GLU A 137 10.53 -60.34 9.09
N PRO A 138 10.82 -61.51 9.70
CA PRO A 138 11.67 -62.51 9.09
C PRO A 138 11.08 -62.90 7.74
N LEU A 139 11.77 -62.51 6.67
CA LEU A 139 11.56 -62.95 5.29
C LEU A 139 10.99 -64.36 5.27
N LEU A 140 9.70 -64.48 4.95
CA LEU A 140 8.97 -65.73 4.76
C LEU A 140 9.90 -66.78 4.09
N GLU A 141 10.27 -67.79 4.88
CA GLU A 141 11.21 -68.86 4.50
C GLU A 141 10.66 -69.82 3.44
N ASN A 142 9.40 -69.67 3.01
CA ASN A 142 8.79 -70.54 2.01
C ASN A 142 8.96 -70.00 0.58
N VAL A 143 9.76 -70.71 -0.22
CA VAL A 143 9.94 -70.48 -1.67
C VAL A 143 8.60 -70.52 -2.44
N GLU A 144 7.61 -71.24 -1.91
CA GLU A 144 6.25 -71.32 -2.48
C GLU A 144 5.51 -69.97 -2.42
N ASP A 145 5.65 -69.22 -1.32
CA ASP A 145 5.01 -67.91 -1.15
C ASP A 145 5.65 -66.86 -2.07
N LYS A 146 6.97 -66.95 -2.29
CA LYS A 146 7.67 -66.10 -3.28
C LYS A 146 7.19 -66.37 -4.71
N SER A 147 6.91 -67.63 -5.06
CA SER A 147 6.35 -67.98 -6.37
C SER A 147 4.93 -67.46 -6.54
N ALA A 148 4.08 -67.56 -5.51
CA ALA A 148 2.72 -67.03 -5.51
C ALA A 148 2.71 -65.51 -5.67
N LEU A 149 3.56 -64.79 -4.92
CA LEU A 149 3.73 -63.34 -5.04
C LEU A 149 4.21 -62.93 -6.43
N LEU A 150 5.16 -63.66 -7.02
CA LEU A 150 5.65 -63.38 -8.37
C LEU A 150 4.56 -63.61 -9.43
N LYS A 151 3.77 -64.70 -9.30
CA LYS A 151 2.61 -64.96 -10.18
C LYS A 151 1.57 -63.85 -10.06
N LEU A 152 1.24 -63.41 -8.84
CA LEU A 152 0.32 -62.30 -8.60
C LEU A 152 0.83 -60.98 -9.20
N ALA A 153 2.12 -60.67 -9.04
CA ALA A 153 2.74 -59.50 -9.65
C ALA A 153 2.70 -59.58 -11.18
N PHE A 154 2.93 -60.77 -11.76
CA PHE A 154 2.82 -61.00 -13.19
C PHE A 154 1.39 -60.76 -13.69
N TYR A 155 0.36 -61.32 -13.06
CA TYR A 155 -1.04 -61.08 -13.47
C TYR A 155 -1.45 -59.61 -13.33
N ARG A 156 -1.01 -58.92 -12.26
CA ARG A 156 -1.23 -57.47 -12.10
C ARG A 156 -0.55 -56.65 -13.19
N SER A 157 0.60 -57.10 -13.70
CA SER A 157 1.30 -56.44 -14.81
C SER A 157 0.51 -56.50 -16.13
N PHE A 158 -0.37 -57.48 -16.31
CA PHE A 158 -1.33 -57.54 -17.41
C PHE A 158 -2.58 -56.68 -17.18
N GLY A 159 -2.68 -55.99 -16.04
CA GLY A 159 -3.85 -55.20 -15.70
C GLY A 159 -4.96 -56.01 -15.04
N VAL A 160 -4.72 -57.27 -14.68
CA VAL A 160 -5.71 -58.11 -13.98
C VAL A 160 -5.49 -58.01 -12.47
N SER A 161 -6.52 -57.58 -11.74
CA SER A 161 -6.54 -57.52 -10.28
C SER A 161 -7.78 -58.20 -9.74
N PHE A 162 -7.69 -58.75 -8.54
CA PHE A 162 -8.81 -59.42 -7.87
C PHE A 162 -9.17 -58.69 -6.58
N ASP A 163 -10.46 -58.48 -6.34
CA ASP A 163 -11.02 -57.95 -5.10
C ASP A 163 -11.75 -59.08 -4.36
N ASP A 164 -11.04 -59.68 -3.39
CA ASP A 164 -11.55 -60.77 -2.55
C ASP A 164 -12.84 -60.38 -1.78
N ARG A 165 -13.00 -59.10 -1.43
CA ARG A 165 -14.12 -58.64 -0.59
C ARG A 165 -15.43 -58.61 -1.36
N LYS A 166 -15.35 -58.36 -2.66
CA LYS A 166 -16.50 -58.26 -3.57
C LYS A 166 -16.60 -59.44 -4.53
N ASN A 167 -15.66 -60.36 -4.47
CA ASN A 167 -15.52 -61.49 -5.39
C ASN A 167 -15.55 -61.00 -6.85
N LEU A 168 -14.68 -60.04 -7.18
CA LEU A 168 -14.69 -59.30 -8.45
C LEU A 168 -13.30 -59.29 -9.08
N VAL A 169 -13.23 -59.59 -10.38
CA VAL A 169 -12.02 -59.40 -11.18
C VAL A 169 -12.11 -58.04 -11.87
N ILE A 170 -11.06 -57.24 -11.71
CA ILE A 170 -10.86 -55.95 -12.34
C ILE A 170 -9.86 -56.13 -13.46
N ILE A 171 -10.24 -55.77 -14.68
CA ILE A 171 -9.40 -55.87 -15.88
C ILE A 171 -9.14 -54.45 -16.37
N PHE A 172 -7.88 -54.02 -16.33
CA PHE A 172 -7.45 -52.71 -16.79
C PHE A 172 -6.84 -52.81 -18.19
N ASN A 173 -7.55 -52.30 -19.20
CA ASN A 173 -7.05 -52.23 -20.56
C ASN A 173 -6.08 -51.04 -20.67
N LYS A 174 -4.77 -51.33 -20.74
CA LYS A 174 -3.72 -50.31 -20.84
C LYS A 174 -3.76 -49.51 -22.15
N ARG A 175 -4.34 -50.05 -23.21
CA ARG A 175 -4.41 -49.41 -24.53
C ARG A 175 -5.56 -48.42 -24.63
N GLU A 176 -6.71 -48.78 -24.06
CA GLU A 176 -7.95 -48.00 -24.18
C GLU A 176 -8.28 -47.18 -22.92
N GLY A 177 -7.56 -47.41 -21.81
CA GLY A 177 -7.62 -46.59 -20.60
C GLY A 177 -8.87 -46.77 -19.75
N TYR A 178 -9.66 -47.82 -19.98
CA TYR A 178 -10.82 -48.17 -19.15
C TYR A 178 -10.56 -49.39 -18.27
N SER A 179 -11.36 -49.51 -17.21
CA SER A 179 -11.38 -50.67 -16.30
C SER A 179 -12.72 -51.38 -16.43
N ASP A 180 -12.66 -52.69 -16.62
CA ASP A 180 -13.82 -53.57 -16.61
C ASP A 180 -13.90 -54.40 -15.34
N PHE A 181 -15.13 -54.76 -14.99
CA PHE A 181 -15.46 -55.42 -13.74
C PHE A 181 -16.22 -56.71 -14.05
N LEU A 182 -15.69 -57.85 -13.61
CA LEU A 182 -16.31 -59.16 -13.76
C LEU A 182 -16.62 -59.75 -12.37
N GLU A 183 -17.90 -59.93 -12.06
CA GLU A 183 -18.35 -60.57 -10.83
C GLU A 183 -18.15 -62.08 -10.89
N LEU A 184 -17.32 -62.60 -10.00
CA LEU A 184 -17.19 -64.03 -9.75
C LEU A 184 -18.19 -64.37 -8.65
N GLY A 185 -19.40 -64.82 -9.02
CA GLY A 185 -20.44 -65.06 -8.01
C GLY A 185 -21.69 -65.71 -8.57
N GLY A 186 -21.92 -66.96 -8.17
CA GLY A 186 -23.01 -67.81 -8.63
C GLY A 186 -22.66 -68.57 -9.92
N GLU A 187 -23.33 -69.69 -10.17
CA GLU A 187 -23.17 -70.59 -11.34
C GLU A 187 -23.45 -69.92 -12.72
N LYS A 188 -23.35 -68.59 -12.83
CA LYS A 188 -23.78 -67.80 -13.98
C LYS A 188 -22.83 -67.87 -15.17
N TYR A 189 -21.54 -68.16 -14.94
CA TYR A 189 -20.52 -68.17 -15.98
C TYR A 189 -19.65 -69.42 -15.85
N SER A 190 -19.37 -70.07 -16.99
CA SER A 190 -18.40 -71.16 -17.02
C SER A 190 -16.98 -70.62 -16.95
N ASP A 191 -16.04 -71.42 -16.42
CA ASP A 191 -14.62 -71.08 -16.38
C ASP A 191 -14.07 -70.74 -17.78
N PHE A 192 -14.62 -71.39 -18.83
CA PHE A 192 -14.30 -71.10 -20.22
C PHE A 192 -14.72 -69.68 -20.65
N PHE A 193 -15.91 -69.23 -20.25
CA PHE A 193 -16.37 -67.88 -20.53
C PHE A 193 -15.53 -66.83 -19.81
N VAL A 194 -15.28 -67.04 -18.51
CA VAL A 194 -14.48 -66.13 -17.67
C VAL A 194 -13.06 -65.96 -18.22
N THR A 195 -12.42 -67.07 -18.61
CA THR A 195 -11.05 -67.05 -19.13
C THR A 195 -10.97 -66.30 -20.45
N ASN A 196 -11.86 -66.58 -21.42
CA ASN A 196 -11.86 -65.89 -22.71
C ASN A 196 -12.17 -64.39 -22.55
N TYR A 197 -13.11 -64.04 -21.69
CA TYR A 197 -13.47 -62.66 -21.42
C TYR A 197 -12.31 -61.84 -20.86
N ILE A 198 -11.52 -62.43 -19.95
CA ILE A 198 -10.31 -61.77 -19.42
C ILE A 198 -9.27 -61.59 -20.53
N TRP A 199 -9.02 -62.62 -21.34
CA TRP A 199 -8.03 -62.54 -22.43
C TRP A 199 -8.40 -61.57 -23.55
N ASP A 200 -9.69 -61.40 -23.85
CA ASP A 200 -10.15 -60.48 -24.89
C ASP A 200 -9.97 -58.99 -24.50
N ARG A 201 -9.78 -58.68 -23.21
CA ARG A 201 -9.77 -57.29 -22.69
C ARG A 201 -8.45 -56.82 -22.08
N VAL A 202 -7.45 -57.70 -22.03
CA VAL A 202 -6.05 -57.41 -21.63
C VAL A 202 -5.23 -56.97 -22.83
#